data_AF-A0A351SUP4-F1
#
_entry.id   AF-A0A351SUP4-F1
#
_cell.length_a   1.000
_cell.length_b   1.000
_cell.length_c   1.000
_cell.angle_alpha   90.00
_cell.angle_beta   90.00
_cell.angle_gamma   90.00
#
_symmetry.space_group_name_H-M   'P 1'
#
loop_
_entity.id
_entity.type
_entity.pdbx_description
1 polymer ?
#
loop_
_entity_poly.entity_id
_entity_poly.type
_entity_poly.pdbx_seq_one_letter_code
_entity_poly.pdbx_strand_id
1 'polypeptide(L)'
;MASPLTVHEHHHFEKATEALKQEHRIIEKVLGAVEKLTKSPGEIPVELWEKAIDFIRNFADKCHHLKEEGLLFPTLEEHGIPREGGPIGMMLFEHEEGRGYVKAMVTALSHA
;
A
#
# COMPACT_ATOMS: atom_id res chain seq x y z
N MET A 1 -46.79 -29.07 -10.99
CA MET A 1 -46.45 -27.64 -10.84
C MET A 1 -45.19 -27.57 -10.00
N ALA A 2 -44.01 -27.66 -10.62
CA ALA A 2 -42.73 -27.54 -9.92
C ALA A 2 -42.27 -26.08 -10.01
N SER A 3 -42.00 -25.47 -8.85
CA SER A 3 -41.52 -24.09 -8.72
C SER A 3 -40.08 -23.99 -9.24
N PRO A 4 -39.67 -22.95 -9.99
CA PRO A 4 -38.33 -22.84 -10.51
C PRO A 4 -37.30 -22.54 -9.42
N LEU A 5 -36.09 -23.04 -9.67
CA LEU A 5 -34.89 -22.95 -8.85
C LEU A 5 -34.53 -21.52 -8.48
N THR A 6 -34.08 -21.36 -7.24
CA THR A 6 -33.46 -20.18 -6.65
C THR A 6 -32.34 -19.64 -7.54
N VAL A 7 -32.41 -18.33 -7.81
CA VAL A 7 -31.38 -17.54 -8.46
C VAL A 7 -30.01 -17.74 -7.80
N HIS A 8 -28.99 -17.96 -8.62
CA HIS A 8 -27.58 -18.02 -8.22
C HIS A 8 -27.23 -16.80 -7.35
N GLU A 9 -26.72 -17.04 -6.13
CA GLU A 9 -25.97 -16.03 -5.39
C GLU A 9 -24.76 -15.63 -6.24
N HIS A 10 -24.80 -14.43 -6.81
CA HIS A 10 -23.62 -13.80 -7.36
C HIS A 10 -22.69 -13.51 -6.17
N HIS A 11 -21.69 -14.35 -5.95
CA HIS A 11 -20.54 -13.98 -5.15
C HIS A 11 -19.98 -12.69 -5.75
N HIS A 12 -20.17 -11.57 -5.06
CA HIS A 12 -19.63 -10.29 -5.47
C HIS A 12 -18.11 -10.35 -5.24
N PHE A 13 -17.39 -10.83 -6.25
CA PHE A 13 -15.94 -10.74 -6.25
C PHE A 13 -15.58 -9.25 -6.33
N GLU A 14 -14.92 -8.77 -5.29
CA GLU A 14 -14.38 -7.42 -5.30
C GLU A 14 -13.37 -7.27 -6.44
N LYS A 15 -13.49 -6.20 -7.23
CA LYS A 15 -12.55 -5.93 -8.32
C LYS A 15 -11.16 -5.70 -7.73
N ALA A 16 -10.12 -6.20 -8.40
CA ALA A 16 -8.74 -6.03 -7.96
C ALA A 16 -8.36 -4.57 -7.65
N THR A 17 -8.85 -3.63 -8.47
CA THR A 17 -8.61 -2.19 -8.25
C THR A 17 -9.35 -1.64 -7.02
N GLU A 18 -10.50 -2.20 -6.65
CA GLU A 18 -11.19 -1.80 -5.42
C GLU A 18 -10.47 -2.35 -4.19
N ALA A 19 -9.97 -3.59 -4.25
CA ALA A 19 -9.11 -4.13 -3.19
C ALA A 19 -7.85 -3.27 -2.97
N LEU A 20 -7.16 -2.85 -4.04
CA LEU A 20 -6.00 -1.95 -3.93
C LEU A 20 -6.36 -0.59 -3.31
N LYS A 21 -7.51 0.00 -3.68
CA LYS A 21 -8.00 1.23 -3.06
C LYS A 21 -8.34 1.05 -1.58
N GLN A 22 -8.89 -0.10 -1.19
CA GLN A 22 -9.13 -0.39 0.22
C GLN A 22 -7.81 -0.49 1.00
N GLU A 23 -6.78 -1.10 0.41
CA GLU A 23 -5.44 -1.17 1.00
C GLU A 23 -4.82 0.23 1.16
N HIS A 24 -4.99 1.14 0.19
CA HIS A 24 -4.60 2.55 0.34
C HIS A 24 -5.23 3.19 1.57
N ARG A 25 -6.53 2.93 1.85
CA ARG A 25 -7.19 3.48 3.06
C ARG A 25 -6.57 2.97 4.35
N ILE A 26 -5.98 1.77 4.35
CA ILE A 26 -5.27 1.23 5.51
C ILE A 26 -3.90 1.91 5.62
N ILE A 27 -3.18 2.05 4.51
CA ILE A 27 -1.88 2.75 4.45
C ILE A 27 -2.02 4.19 4.93
N GLU A 28 -2.99 4.95 4.41
CA GLU A 28 -3.29 6.33 4.81
C GLU A 28 -3.56 6.45 6.32
N LYS A 29 -4.29 5.50 6.92
CA LYS A 29 -4.56 5.50 8.37
C LYS A 29 -3.28 5.34 9.19
N VAL A 30 -2.38 4.45 8.76
CA VAL A 30 -1.09 4.26 9.45
C VAL A 30 -0.19 5.47 9.26
N LEU A 31 -0.11 6.05 8.06
CA LEU A 31 0.63 7.30 7.83
C LEU A 31 0.09 8.45 8.68
N GLY A 32 -1.23 8.56 8.82
CA GLY A 32 -1.85 9.54 9.72
C GLY A 32 -1.54 9.29 11.20
N ALA A 33 -1.29 8.04 11.60
CA ALA A 33 -0.80 7.73 12.95
C ALA A 33 0.68 8.11 13.11
N VAL A 34 1.53 7.81 12.12
CA VAL A 34 2.94 8.22 12.10
C VAL A 34 3.07 9.73 12.17
N GLU A 35 2.28 10.48 11.40
CA GLU A 35 2.26 11.95 11.45
C GLU A 35 1.85 12.49 12.84
N LYS A 36 0.97 11.79 13.56
CA LYS A 36 0.63 12.17 14.93
C LYS A 36 1.78 11.91 15.88
N LEU A 37 2.49 10.78 15.74
CA LEU A 37 3.66 10.45 16.56
C LEU A 37 4.76 11.51 16.42
N THR A 38 5.01 12.04 15.21
CA THR A 38 6.04 13.08 14.99
C THR A 38 5.69 14.41 15.66
N LYS A 39 4.42 14.64 16.00
CA LYS A 39 3.91 15.84 16.65
C LYS A 39 3.64 15.62 18.15
N SER A 40 3.76 14.39 18.65
CA SER A 40 3.48 14.07 20.03
C SER A 40 4.54 14.68 20.96
N PRO A 41 4.14 15.32 22.07
CA PRO A 41 5.08 15.84 23.04
C PRO A 41 5.73 14.70 23.84
N GLY A 42 7.01 14.86 24.19
CA GLY A 42 7.75 13.90 25.02
C GLY A 42 8.37 12.76 24.22
N GLU A 43 8.97 11.81 24.94
CA GLU A 43 9.61 10.65 24.34
C GLU A 43 8.55 9.66 23.82
N ILE A 44 8.73 9.23 22.57
CA ILE A 44 7.86 8.25 21.93
C ILE A 44 8.54 6.88 22.06
N PRO A 45 7.83 5.85 22.56
CA PRO A 45 8.37 4.50 22.63
C PRO A 45 8.87 4.03 21.26
N VAL A 46 10.10 3.53 21.22
CA VAL A 46 10.77 3.06 19.99
C VAL A 46 9.93 2.01 19.27
N GLU A 47 9.21 1.17 20.02
CA GLU A 47 8.38 0.10 19.51
C GLU A 47 7.22 0.61 18.63
N LEU A 48 6.78 1.87 18.80
CA LEU A 48 5.77 2.46 17.93
C LEU A 48 6.33 2.79 16.54
N TRP A 49 7.58 3.26 16.48
CA TRP A 49 8.30 3.50 15.23
C TRP A 49 8.63 2.18 14.53
N GLU A 50 9.08 1.17 15.28
CA GLU A 50 9.33 -0.18 14.73
C GLU A 50 8.07 -0.79 14.11
N LYS A 51 6.91 -0.68 14.78
CA LYS A 51 5.63 -1.14 14.24
C LYS A 51 5.22 -0.41 12.97
N ALA A 52 5.43 0.90 12.91
CA ALA A 52 5.16 1.69 11.69
C ALA A 52 6.06 1.25 10.54
N ILE A 53 7.35 1.07 10.79
CA ILE A 53 8.32 0.59 9.80
C ILE A 53 7.96 -0.81 9.33
N ASP A 54 7.62 -1.73 10.23
CA ASP A 54 7.23 -3.09 9.88
C ASP A 54 5.99 -3.11 8.98
N PHE A 55 4.97 -2.32 9.35
CA PHE A 55 3.77 -2.16 8.54
C PHE A 55 4.09 -1.64 7.14
N ILE A 56 4.89 -0.56 7.01
CA ILE A 56 5.22 0.00 5.69
C ILE A 56 6.01 -1.03 4.86
N ARG A 57 7.01 -1.71 5.45
CA ARG A 57 7.82 -2.69 4.73
C ARG A 57 7.03 -3.92 4.29
N ASN A 58 6.13 -4.41 5.11
CA ASN A 58 5.45 -5.68 4.85
C ASN A 58 4.09 -5.51 4.19
N PHE A 59 3.29 -4.54 4.62
CA PHE A 59 1.97 -4.30 4.06
C PHE A 59 2.02 -3.35 2.86
N ALA A 60 2.57 -2.15 3.02
CA ALA A 60 2.58 -1.17 1.92
C ALA A 60 3.49 -1.63 0.76
N ASP A 61 4.72 -2.07 1.06
CA ASP A 61 5.67 -2.42 0.00
C ASP A 61 5.51 -3.88 -0.47
N LYS A 62 5.85 -4.87 0.37
CA LYS A 62 5.86 -6.29 -0.05
C LYS A 62 4.50 -6.89 -0.40
N CYS A 63 3.39 -6.30 0.05
CA CYS A 63 2.04 -6.78 -0.26
C CYS A 63 1.36 -5.89 -1.30
N HIS A 64 1.20 -4.61 -1.00
CA HIS A 64 0.43 -3.69 -1.84
C HIS A 64 1.21 -3.27 -3.10
N HIS A 65 2.41 -2.68 -2.98
CA HIS A 65 3.23 -2.33 -4.15
C HIS A 65 3.58 -3.56 -4.99
N LEU A 66 3.78 -4.74 -4.37
CA LEU A 66 4.02 -5.97 -5.14
C LEU A 66 2.88 -6.30 -6.11
N LYS A 67 1.61 -6.06 -5.73
CA LYS A 67 0.47 -6.25 -6.63
C LYS A 67 0.44 -5.19 -7.72
N GLU A 68 0.81 -3.96 -7.39
CA GLU A 68 0.85 -2.87 -8.36
C GLU A 68 1.98 -3.07 -9.37
N GLU A 69 3.22 -3.17 -8.91
CA GLU A 69 4.43 -3.31 -9.73
C GLU A 69 4.49 -4.67 -10.45
N GLY A 70 3.93 -5.73 -9.86
CA GLY A 70 3.96 -7.09 -10.40
C GLY A 70 2.77 -7.47 -11.28
N LEU A 71 1.61 -6.81 -11.13
CA LEU A 71 0.39 -7.18 -11.86
C LEU A 71 -0.29 -5.98 -12.51
N LEU A 72 -0.66 -4.96 -11.73
CA LEU A 72 -1.47 -3.84 -12.25
C LEU A 72 -0.70 -3.01 -13.28
N PHE A 73 0.50 -2.53 -12.95
CA PHE A 73 1.30 -1.67 -13.82
C PHE A 73 1.69 -2.38 -15.13
N PRO A 74 2.18 -3.64 -15.12
CA PRO A 74 2.39 -4.37 -16.37
C PRO A 74 1.12 -4.50 -17.21
N THR A 75 -0.03 -4.79 -16.59
CA THR A 75 -1.31 -4.90 -17.32
C THR A 75 -1.71 -3.55 -17.93
N LEU A 76 -1.53 -2.44 -17.22
CA LEU A 76 -1.81 -1.09 -17.73
C LEU A 76 -0.85 -0.70 -18.87
N GLU A 77 0.41 -1.14 -18.80
CA GLU A 77 1.41 -0.95 -19.85
C GLU A 77 1.00 -1.66 -21.15
N GLU A 78 0.57 -2.92 -21.05
CA GLU A 78 0.02 -3.69 -22.18
C GLU A 78 -1.21 -3.00 -22.83
N HIS A 79 -1.94 -2.21 -22.07
CA HIS A 79 -3.12 -1.45 -22.54
C HIS A 79 -2.79 0.01 -22.93
N GLY A 80 -1.52 0.36 -23.05
CA GLY A 80 -1.07 1.62 -23.68
C GLY A 80 -0.72 2.75 -22.72
N ILE A 81 -0.67 2.52 -21.41
CA ILE A 81 -0.12 3.49 -20.47
C ILE A 81 1.41 3.34 -20.44
N PRO A 82 2.20 4.35 -20.83
CA PRO A 82 3.64 4.21 -20.91
C PRO A 82 4.27 4.02 -19.52
N ARG A 83 5.21 3.07 -19.43
CA ARG A 83 5.98 2.80 -18.21
C ARG A 83 6.84 3.98 -17.78
N GLU A 84 7.41 4.72 -18.74
CA GLU A 84 8.24 5.89 -18.51
C GLU A 84 7.53 7.17 -18.97
N GLY A 85 7.83 8.29 -18.33
CA GLY A 85 7.26 9.60 -18.70
C GLY A 85 5.74 9.73 -18.50
N GLY A 86 5.13 8.76 -17.81
CA GLY A 86 3.69 8.69 -17.53
C GLY A 86 3.39 8.32 -16.07
N PRO A 87 2.12 8.03 -15.75
CA PRO A 87 1.69 7.79 -14.38
C PRO A 87 2.34 6.54 -13.75
N ILE A 88 2.58 5.47 -14.52
CA ILE A 88 3.30 4.29 -14.01
C ILE A 88 4.71 4.68 -13.56
N GLY A 89 5.43 5.47 -14.38
CA GLY A 89 6.78 5.92 -14.07
C GLY A 89 6.84 6.79 -12.82
N MET A 90 5.84 7.66 -12.62
CA MET A 90 5.75 8.47 -11.40
C MET A 90 5.51 7.59 -10.16
N MET A 91 4.57 6.65 -10.22
CA MET A 91 4.30 5.75 -9.10
C MET A 91 5.55 4.92 -8.74
N LEU A 92 6.26 4.37 -9.73
CA LEU A 92 7.51 3.63 -9.51
C LEU A 92 8.59 4.49 -8.85
N PHE A 93 8.71 5.75 -9.27
CA PHE A 93 9.61 6.71 -8.65
C PHE A 93 9.24 6.98 -7.19
N GLU A 94 7.97 7.28 -6.92
CA GLU A 94 7.46 7.55 -5.57
C GLU A 94 7.56 6.32 -4.64
N HIS A 95 7.37 5.11 -5.17
CA HIS A 95 7.59 3.88 -4.41
C HIS A 95 9.05 3.74 -3.98
N GLU A 96 9.99 4.06 -4.86
CA GLU A 96 11.42 4.02 -4.55
C GLU A 96 11.80 5.11 -3.53
N GLU A 97 11.26 6.32 -3.67
CA GLU A 97 11.41 7.37 -2.66
C GLU A 97 10.88 6.92 -1.29
N GLY A 98 9.70 6.29 -1.27
CA GLY A 98 9.10 5.70 -0.09
C GLY A 98 10.03 4.68 0.60
N ARG A 99 10.62 3.77 -0.19
CA ARG A 99 11.63 2.81 0.31
C ARG A 99 12.87 3.53 0.87
N GLY A 100 13.29 4.63 0.25
CA GLY A 100 14.36 5.51 0.73
C GLY A 100 14.06 6.09 2.12
N TYR A 101 12.86 6.63 2.33
CA TYR A 101 12.46 7.17 3.64
C TYR A 101 12.43 6.09 4.73
N VAL A 102 11.88 4.91 4.44
CA VAL A 102 11.86 3.79 5.38
C VAL A 102 13.28 3.36 5.76
N LYS A 103 14.21 3.32 4.80
CA LYS A 103 15.63 3.02 5.08
C LYS A 103 16.25 4.07 6.01
N ALA A 104 15.94 5.36 5.81
CA ALA A 104 16.41 6.43 6.68
C ALA A 104 15.86 6.29 8.11
N MET A 105 14.57 5.96 8.25
CA MET A 105 13.95 5.70 9.56
C MET A 105 14.61 4.53 10.30
N VAL A 106 14.86 3.40 9.61
CA VAL A 106 15.57 2.24 10.20
C VAL A 106 16.97 2.63 10.66
N THR A 107 17.68 3.41 9.85
CA THR A 107 19.02 3.90 10.19
C THR A 107 18.98 4.76 11.45
N ALA A 108 18.01 5.69 11.54
CA ALA A 108 17.84 6.55 12.71
C ALA A 108 17.58 5.75 14.00
N LEU A 109 16.74 4.71 13.95
CA LEU A 109 16.48 3.84 15.10
C LEU A 109 17.71 3.01 15.51
N SER A 110 18.60 2.68 14.58
CA SER A 110 19.83 1.92 14.88
C SER A 110 20.89 2.76 15.61
N HIS A 111 20.70 4.08 15.68
CA HIS A 111 21.55 5.04 16.38
C HIS A 111 20.87 5.68 17.60
N ALA A 112 19.66 5.24 17.95
CA ALA A 112 18.87 5.72 19.07
C ALA A 112 19.18 4.98 20.38
#